data_AF-R5LJV4-F1
#
_entry.id   AF-R5LJV4-F1
#
_cell.length_a   1.000
_cell.length_b   1.000
_cell.length_c   1.000
_cell.angle_alpha   90.00
_cell.angle_beta   90.00
_cell.angle_gamma   90.00
#
_symmetry.space_group_name_H-M   'P 1'
#
loop_
_entity.id
_entity.type
_entity.pdbx_description
1 polymer ?
#
loop_
_entity_poly.entity_id
_entity_poly.type
_entity_poly.pdbx_seq_one_letter_code
_entity_poly.pdbx_strand_id
1 'polypeptide(L)'
;MLDYCMCPKCERMIMLDSDFETGFCLYCGTHISYQDSREFLLEGLKSAVPDDMKIEADLSELIDEDDAYTDVYGTDECRMECSKAQEYMGKWDFANAFKHYTAALEWLPKDFEACCGKLTAGILKLNDVENWESYLRDCTALIRSQPDWNMAQKSLEYSLDILKRFLSKGGRFVSPAYTYGFFKELCDSFPALRTQAAVILAHCVNVDNAPYTDAARLDHETSRFAVGSYPPEPDKSLARHLLLIMKYHPDERAKHTLIRAVYVYDRAVWLRNHDNARIDDVLDFLEQMFSGSYSTEDRKAALDAGCDLLLMRALEPASTQREKLMFLTGVYSFGQIRRMERFFSGSAFFNRLYLEIYLKQPGASPISSEYRRIEEKLKTLS
;
A
#
# COMPACT_ATOMS: atom_id res chain seq x y z
N MET A 1 9.53 10.71 27.59
CA MET A 1 8.62 9.57 27.92
C MET A 1 7.32 10.13 28.51
N LEU A 2 6.13 9.80 27.97
CA LEU A 2 4.86 10.30 28.52
C LEU A 2 4.53 9.59 29.84
N ASP A 3 4.77 10.26 30.96
CA ASP A 3 4.46 9.76 32.29
C ASP A 3 3.09 10.25 32.73
N TYR A 4 2.34 9.38 33.42
CA TYR A 4 1.11 9.78 34.09
C TYR A 4 1.45 10.69 35.26
N CYS A 5 0.80 11.84 35.31
CA CYS A 5 0.97 12.88 36.30
C CYS A 5 -0.42 13.39 36.73
N MET A 6 -0.49 14.10 37.87
CA MET A 6 -1.73 14.72 38.33
C MET A 6 -1.61 16.24 38.30
N CYS A 7 -2.63 16.92 37.76
CA CYS A 7 -2.66 18.39 37.79
C CYS A 7 -2.95 18.87 39.23
N PRO A 8 -2.10 19.70 39.86
CA PRO A 8 -2.23 20.07 41.27
C PRO A 8 -3.40 21.02 41.55
N LYS A 9 -3.97 21.66 40.51
CA LYS A 9 -5.08 22.61 40.66
C LYS A 9 -6.46 21.99 40.46
N CYS A 10 -6.58 20.99 39.59
CA CYS A 10 -7.86 20.36 39.27
C CYS A 10 -7.89 18.85 39.54
N GLU A 11 -6.79 18.30 40.07
CA GLU A 11 -6.66 16.91 40.54
C GLU A 11 -7.09 15.87 39.49
N ARG A 12 -6.81 16.15 38.21
CA ARG A 12 -7.06 15.23 37.11
C ARG A 12 -5.78 14.61 36.60
N MET A 13 -5.89 13.34 36.19
CA MET A 13 -4.80 12.58 35.61
C MET A 13 -4.53 13.05 34.18
N ILE A 14 -3.28 13.36 33.91
CA ILE A 14 -2.78 13.91 32.65
C ILE A 14 -1.49 13.17 32.27
N MET A 15 -1.18 13.13 30.97
CA MET A 15 0.09 12.56 30.49
C MET A 15 0.99 13.72 30.07
N LEU A 16 2.17 13.80 30.69
CA LEU A 16 3.18 14.82 30.40
C LEU A 16 4.47 14.13 30.00
N ASP A 17 5.19 14.75 29.06
CA ASP A 17 6.43 14.19 28.56
C ASP A 17 7.57 14.55 29.51
N SER A 18 8.23 13.52 30.04
CA SER A 18 9.34 13.57 31.00
C SER A 18 10.55 14.36 30.54
N ASP A 19 10.61 14.61 29.24
CA ASP A 19 11.75 15.26 28.60
C ASP A 19 11.60 16.79 28.62
N PHE A 20 10.48 17.29 29.13
CA PHE A 20 10.25 18.71 29.39
C PHE A 20 10.08 18.96 30.89
N GLU A 21 10.90 19.87 31.45
CA GLU A 21 10.84 20.23 32.88
C GLU A 21 9.49 20.85 33.28
N THR A 22 8.79 21.46 32.33
CA THR A 22 7.48 22.09 32.53
C THR A 22 6.57 21.92 31.31
N GLY A 23 5.25 21.95 31.52
CA GLY A 23 4.21 21.84 30.49
C GLY A 23 2.92 22.56 30.89
N PHE A 24 1.85 22.44 30.11
CA PHE A 24 0.56 23.07 30.41
C PHE A 24 -0.57 22.04 30.50
N CYS A 25 -1.45 22.18 31.49
CA CYS A 25 -2.67 21.39 31.54
C CYS A 25 -3.62 21.82 30.42
N LEU A 26 -3.87 20.92 29.47
CA LEU A 26 -4.79 21.17 28.34
C LEU A 26 -6.25 21.40 28.77
N TYR A 27 -6.61 21.12 30.04
CA TYR A 27 -7.97 21.28 30.55
C TYR A 27 -8.23 22.58 31.34
N CYS A 28 -7.25 23.08 32.11
CA CYS A 28 -7.42 24.28 32.94
C CYS A 28 -6.39 25.37 32.63
N GLY A 29 -5.51 25.16 31.64
CA GLY A 29 -4.51 26.12 31.16
C GLY A 29 -3.39 26.43 32.15
N THR A 30 -3.29 25.68 33.26
CA THR A 30 -2.29 25.94 34.30
C THR A 30 -0.93 25.39 33.87
N HIS A 31 0.14 26.17 34.09
CA HIS A 31 1.52 25.76 33.86
C HIS A 31 1.96 24.77 34.97
N ILE A 32 2.63 23.69 34.59
CA ILE A 32 2.90 22.53 35.42
C ILE A 32 4.40 22.22 35.37
N SER A 33 5.00 22.04 36.54
CA SER A 33 6.33 21.44 36.72
C SER A 33 6.19 19.92 36.70
N TYR A 34 7.00 19.25 35.89
CA TYR A 34 6.91 17.80 35.68
C TYR A 34 7.26 17.00 36.95
N GLN A 35 8.32 17.39 37.68
CA GLN A 35 8.74 16.70 38.91
C GLN A 35 7.68 16.80 40.03
N ASP A 36 7.13 17.98 40.28
CA ASP A 36 6.18 18.21 41.37
C ASP A 36 4.84 17.48 41.13
N SER A 37 4.36 17.47 39.89
CA SER A 37 3.13 16.77 39.49
C SER A 37 3.24 15.24 39.53
N ARG A 38 4.46 14.71 39.43
CA ARG A 38 4.77 13.28 39.51
C ARG A 38 4.95 12.82 40.95
N GLU A 39 5.61 13.61 41.80
CA GLU A 39 5.70 13.33 43.24
C GLU A 39 4.34 13.34 43.92
N PHE A 40 3.47 14.30 43.59
CA PHE A 40 2.09 14.35 44.13
C PHE A 40 1.27 13.08 43.82
N LEU A 41 1.40 12.54 42.61
CA LEU A 41 0.76 11.26 42.23
C LEU A 41 1.33 10.09 43.05
N LEU A 42 2.65 10.04 43.24
CA LEU A 42 3.32 8.97 43.96
C LEU A 42 3.06 9.02 45.48
N GLU A 43 2.95 10.21 46.08
CA GLU A 43 2.57 10.39 47.48
C GLU A 43 1.09 10.02 47.72
N GLY A 44 0.20 10.40 46.80
CA GLY A 44 -1.20 9.97 46.83
C GLY A 44 -1.34 8.45 46.80
N LEU A 45 -0.55 7.76 45.97
CA LEU A 45 -0.51 6.30 45.89
C LEU A 45 0.08 5.66 47.16
N LYS A 46 1.16 6.24 47.73
CA LYS A 46 1.77 5.72 48.97
C LYS A 46 0.90 5.90 50.22
N SER A 47 0.07 6.95 50.26
CA SER A 47 -0.88 7.17 51.35
C SER A 47 -2.12 6.27 51.29
N ALA A 48 -2.34 5.60 50.15
CA ALA A 48 -3.56 4.85 49.84
C ALA A 48 -3.35 3.32 49.79
N VAL A 49 -2.19 2.79 50.21
CA VAL A 49 -1.96 1.34 50.33
C VAL A 49 -1.99 0.96 51.81
N PRO A 50 -3.08 0.32 52.30
CA PRO A 50 -3.09 -0.33 53.59
C PRO A 50 -2.25 -1.61 53.56
N ASP A 51 -1.52 -1.85 54.66
CA ASP A 51 -0.94 -3.15 55.00
C ASP A 51 -2.05 -4.20 55.14
N ASP A 52 -2.13 -5.11 54.17
CA ASP A 52 -2.50 -6.52 54.30
C ASP A 52 -3.03 -7.03 52.94
N MET A 53 -2.25 -7.87 52.26
CA MET A 53 -2.70 -9.21 51.88
C MET A 53 -1.64 -9.95 51.07
N LYS A 54 -1.19 -11.04 51.69
CA LYS A 54 -0.50 -12.17 51.09
C LYS A 54 -1.17 -12.66 49.82
N ILE A 55 -0.39 -12.76 48.75
CA ILE A 55 -0.49 -13.90 47.83
C ILE A 55 0.91 -14.50 47.75
N GLU A 56 1.12 -15.54 48.56
CA GLU A 56 2.15 -16.54 48.32
C GLU A 56 1.74 -17.29 47.04
N ALA A 57 2.51 -17.08 45.98
CA ALA A 57 2.63 -18.05 44.91
C ALA A 57 4.13 -18.14 44.62
N ASP A 58 4.71 -19.27 45.02
CA ASP A 58 6.08 -19.67 44.70
C ASP A 58 6.36 -19.45 43.21
N LEU A 59 7.22 -18.47 42.94
CA LEU A 59 7.95 -18.34 41.67
C LEU A 59 9.46 -18.18 41.93
N SER A 60 9.93 -18.50 43.14
CA SER A 60 11.35 -18.61 43.50
C SER A 60 11.97 -19.99 43.18
N GLU A 61 11.25 -20.86 42.47
CA GLU A 61 11.80 -22.10 41.86
C GLU A 61 11.67 -22.12 40.31
N LEU A 62 11.40 -20.97 39.67
CA LEU A 62 11.41 -20.84 38.20
C LEU A 62 12.28 -19.70 37.67
N ILE A 63 13.18 -19.19 38.52
CA ILE A 63 14.38 -18.51 38.06
C ILE A 63 15.53 -19.37 38.58
N ASP A 64 15.84 -20.42 37.83
CA ASP A 64 17.24 -20.81 37.78
C ASP A 64 17.99 -19.55 37.34
N GLU A 65 18.79 -19.03 38.27
CA GLU A 65 19.91 -18.16 37.98
C GLU A 65 20.85 -18.92 37.03
N ASP A 66 20.49 -18.98 35.74
CA ASP A 66 21.50 -19.03 34.70
C ASP A 66 22.07 -17.61 34.61
N ASP A 67 22.95 -17.32 35.57
CA ASP A 67 24.12 -16.47 35.38
C ASP A 67 24.99 -17.09 34.27
N ALA A 68 24.46 -17.07 33.06
CA ALA A 68 25.26 -17.11 31.86
C ALA A 68 25.45 -15.66 31.43
N TYR A 69 26.45 -15.00 32.02
CA TYR A 69 27.30 -14.12 31.22
C TYR A 69 27.84 -14.96 30.05
N THR A 70 26.99 -15.17 29.05
CA THR A 70 27.43 -15.51 27.72
C THR A 70 27.99 -14.20 27.20
N ASP A 71 29.29 -14.06 27.36
CA ASP A 71 30.10 -13.16 26.55
C ASP A 71 29.92 -13.65 25.10
N VAL A 72 28.80 -13.26 24.48
CA VAL A 72 28.48 -13.61 23.10
C VAL A 72 29.42 -12.75 22.26
N TYR A 73 30.54 -13.37 21.88
CA TYR A 73 31.52 -12.83 20.94
C TYR A 73 30.81 -12.06 19.81
N GLY A 74 31.20 -10.79 19.60
CA GLY A 74 30.62 -9.94 18.56
C GLY A 74 29.51 -8.98 19.02
N THR A 75 29.05 -9.02 20.28
CA THR A 75 27.98 -8.12 20.77
C THR A 75 28.41 -6.66 20.86
N ASP A 76 29.62 -6.39 21.35
CA ASP A 76 30.18 -5.04 21.43
C ASP A 76 30.54 -4.50 20.04
N GLU A 77 31.08 -5.36 19.17
CA GLU A 77 31.34 -5.03 17.77
C GLU A 77 30.05 -4.72 17.01
N CYS A 78 28.99 -5.50 17.23
CA CYS A 78 27.66 -5.24 16.66
C CYS A 78 27.11 -3.88 17.11
N ARG A 79 27.16 -3.57 18.42
CA ARG A 79 26.72 -2.28 18.97
C ARG A 79 27.53 -1.10 18.43
N MET A 80 28.84 -1.26 18.30
CA MET A 80 29.70 -0.23 17.73
C MET A 80 29.35 0.05 16.26
N GLU A 81 29.13 -1.00 15.46
CA GLU A 81 28.72 -0.85 14.06
C GLU A 81 27.31 -0.27 13.92
N CYS A 82 26.35 -0.65 14.79
CA CYS A 82 25.02 -0.03 14.86
C CYS A 82 25.10 1.45 15.21
N SER A 83 25.95 1.84 16.17
CA SER A 83 26.13 3.25 16.56
C SER A 83 26.68 4.08 15.40
N LYS A 84 27.69 3.56 14.68
CA LYS A 84 28.20 4.20 13.46
C LYS A 84 27.12 4.31 12.39
N ALA A 85 26.32 3.27 12.20
CA ALA A 85 25.22 3.28 11.24
C ALA A 85 24.18 4.37 11.56
N GLN A 86 23.83 4.53 12.84
CA GLN A 86 22.93 5.59 13.31
C GLN A 86 23.50 7.00 13.04
N GLU A 87 24.82 7.21 13.21
CA GLU A 87 25.45 8.49 12.84
C GLU A 87 25.30 8.81 11.35
N TYR A 88 25.47 7.81 10.47
CA TYR A 88 25.28 7.97 9.03
C TYR A 88 23.80 8.20 8.67
N MET A 89 22.88 7.55 9.37
CA MET A 89 21.43 7.83 9.24
C MET A 89 21.12 9.30 9.57
N GLY A 90 21.70 9.85 10.63
CA GLY A 90 21.55 11.26 11.01
C GLY A 90 22.13 12.23 9.96
N LYS A 91 23.17 11.80 9.23
CA LYS A 91 23.79 12.55 8.12
C LYS A 91 23.10 12.34 6.76
N TRP A 92 22.00 11.58 6.72
CA TRP A 92 21.28 11.22 5.49
C TRP A 92 22.12 10.40 4.50
N ASP A 93 23.14 9.70 4.98
CA ASP A 93 24.00 8.82 4.18
C ASP A 93 23.53 7.36 4.31
N PHE A 94 22.46 7.04 3.58
CA PHE A 94 21.82 5.73 3.63
C PHE A 94 22.69 4.60 3.08
N ALA A 95 23.64 4.90 2.18
CA ALA A 95 24.51 3.89 1.59
C ALA A 95 25.54 3.39 2.62
N ASN A 96 26.15 4.30 3.37
CA ASN A 96 27.08 3.92 4.43
C ASN A 96 26.34 3.36 5.66
N ALA A 97 25.17 3.91 6.01
CA ALA A 97 24.33 3.33 7.06
C ALA A 97 23.97 1.85 6.77
N PHE A 98 23.56 1.55 5.53
CA PHE A 98 23.25 0.18 5.11
C PHE A 98 24.46 -0.77 5.23
N LYS A 99 25.65 -0.29 4.86
CA LYS A 99 26.90 -1.06 4.98
C LYS A 99 27.20 -1.41 6.44
N HIS A 100 27.08 -0.44 7.34
CA HIS A 100 27.36 -0.63 8.76
C HIS A 100 26.32 -1.52 9.45
N TYR A 101 25.02 -1.40 9.13
CA TYR A 101 24.01 -2.35 9.62
C TYR A 101 24.21 -3.76 9.06
N THR A 102 24.66 -3.91 7.82
CA THR A 102 24.98 -5.23 7.26
C THR A 102 26.18 -5.84 7.98
N ALA A 103 27.23 -5.05 8.27
CA ALA A 103 28.38 -5.51 9.04
C ALA A 103 28.00 -5.88 10.49
N ALA A 104 27.07 -5.14 11.12
CA ALA A 104 26.56 -5.48 12.45
C ALA A 104 25.88 -6.86 12.47
N LEU A 105 25.17 -7.24 11.39
CA LEU A 105 24.56 -8.56 11.24
C LEU A 105 25.57 -9.68 10.96
N GLU A 106 26.79 -9.38 10.49
CA GLU A 106 27.86 -10.38 10.38
C GLU A 106 28.34 -10.84 11.76
N TRP A 107 28.34 -9.92 12.73
CA TRP A 107 28.67 -10.20 14.13
C TRP A 107 27.50 -10.85 14.88
N LEU A 108 26.28 -10.31 14.71
CA LEU A 108 25.09 -10.84 15.36
C LEU A 108 23.93 -11.00 14.35
N PRO A 109 23.80 -12.16 13.68
CA PRO A 109 22.82 -12.35 12.60
C PRO A 109 21.34 -12.26 13.01
N LYS A 110 21.05 -12.34 14.31
CA LYS A 110 19.69 -12.29 14.87
C LYS A 110 19.41 -10.97 15.60
N ASP A 111 20.27 -9.97 15.43
CA ASP A 111 20.06 -8.67 16.04
C ASP A 111 18.88 -7.94 15.41
N PHE A 112 17.86 -7.65 16.21
CA PHE A 112 16.62 -7.05 15.73
C PHE A 112 16.81 -5.58 15.35
N GLU A 113 17.63 -4.84 16.09
CA GLU A 113 17.91 -3.43 15.83
C GLU A 113 18.65 -3.25 14.51
N ALA A 114 19.72 -4.03 14.28
CA ALA A 114 20.48 -4.02 13.04
C ALA A 114 19.62 -4.41 11.83
N CYS A 115 18.70 -5.37 11.97
CA CYS A 115 17.74 -5.72 10.92
C CYS A 115 16.80 -4.55 10.59
N CYS A 116 16.19 -3.91 11.60
CA CYS A 116 15.33 -2.73 11.39
C CYS A 116 16.07 -1.56 10.76
N GLY A 117 17.32 -1.34 11.17
CA GLY A 117 18.22 -0.34 10.61
C GLY A 117 18.58 -0.62 9.15
N LYS A 118 18.93 -1.87 8.82
CA LYS A 118 19.21 -2.32 7.45
C LYS A 118 17.99 -2.14 6.54
N LEU A 119 16.80 -2.51 7.01
CA LEU A 119 15.54 -2.29 6.29
C LEU A 119 15.32 -0.80 5.98
N THR A 120 15.44 0.05 7.00
CA THR A 120 15.23 1.49 6.88
C THR A 120 16.24 2.11 5.89
N ALA A 121 17.53 1.82 6.05
CA ALA A 121 18.58 2.34 5.18
C ALA A 121 18.45 1.81 3.74
N GLY A 122 18.09 0.54 3.57
CA GLY A 122 17.88 -0.08 2.27
C GLY A 122 16.73 0.55 1.50
N ILE A 123 15.61 0.80 2.17
CA ILE A 123 14.47 1.51 1.58
C ILE A 123 14.86 2.93 1.16
N LEU A 124 15.54 3.68 2.04
CA LEU A 124 15.84 5.10 1.82
C LEU A 124 16.98 5.35 0.81
N LYS A 125 17.84 4.36 0.57
CA LYS A 125 18.90 4.43 -0.45
C LYS A 125 18.34 4.41 -1.88
N LEU A 126 17.16 3.81 -2.11
CA LEU A 126 16.46 3.75 -3.41
C LEU A 126 17.21 3.06 -4.57
N ASN A 127 18.32 2.35 -4.32
CA ASN A 127 19.16 1.77 -5.39
C ASN A 127 18.94 0.26 -5.59
N ASP A 128 18.36 -0.45 -4.62
CA ASP A 128 18.20 -1.92 -4.58
C ASP A 128 16.75 -2.30 -4.27
N VAL A 129 15.83 -1.62 -4.97
CA VAL A 129 14.37 -1.74 -4.84
C VAL A 129 13.87 -3.20 -4.92
N GLU A 130 14.53 -4.03 -5.73
CA GLU A 130 14.21 -5.45 -5.91
C GLU A 130 14.35 -6.28 -4.63
N ASN A 131 15.13 -5.82 -3.65
CA ASN A 131 15.39 -6.53 -2.40
C ASN A 131 14.54 -6.02 -1.23
N TRP A 132 13.65 -5.03 -1.42
CA TRP A 132 12.88 -4.48 -0.31
C TRP A 132 11.97 -5.52 0.36
N GLU A 133 11.41 -6.43 -0.44
CA GLU A 133 10.60 -7.54 0.08
C GLU A 133 11.43 -8.47 0.99
N SER A 134 12.67 -8.80 0.61
CA SER A 134 13.52 -9.65 1.45
C SER A 134 13.91 -8.95 2.74
N TYR A 135 14.22 -7.65 2.71
CA TYR A 135 14.52 -6.88 3.92
C TYR A 135 13.35 -6.87 4.90
N LEU A 136 12.13 -6.70 4.40
CA LEU A 136 10.93 -6.71 5.24
C LEU A 136 10.71 -8.09 5.86
N ARG A 137 10.85 -9.15 5.06
CA ARG A 137 10.68 -10.54 5.51
C ARG A 137 11.69 -10.95 6.57
N ASP A 138 12.94 -10.55 6.40
CA ASP A 138 14.00 -10.81 7.38
C ASP A 138 13.70 -10.12 8.72
N CYS A 139 13.13 -8.91 8.69
CA CYS A 139 12.70 -8.20 9.89
C CYS A 139 11.48 -8.86 10.54
N THR A 140 10.46 -9.22 9.76
CA THR A 140 9.23 -9.83 10.29
C THR A 140 9.48 -11.22 10.89
N ALA A 141 10.44 -11.98 10.35
CA ALA A 141 10.83 -13.29 10.88
C ALA A 141 11.51 -13.23 12.27
N LEU A 142 12.06 -12.07 12.66
CA LEU A 142 12.76 -11.89 13.93
C LEU A 142 11.88 -11.33 15.04
N ILE A 143 10.63 -10.95 14.75
CA ILE A 143 9.72 -10.38 15.74
C ILE A 143 9.25 -11.49 16.67
N ARG A 144 9.58 -11.34 17.96
CA ARG A 144 9.19 -12.30 19.02
C ARG A 144 8.26 -11.70 20.06
N SER A 145 8.18 -10.37 20.13
CA SER A 145 7.40 -9.66 21.15
C SER A 145 6.64 -8.44 20.58
N GLN A 146 5.65 -7.94 21.34
CA GLN A 146 4.92 -6.71 20.98
C GLN A 146 5.82 -5.45 20.96
N PRO A 147 6.80 -5.27 21.87
CA PRO A 147 7.81 -4.23 21.75
C PRO A 147 8.56 -4.22 20.40
N ASP A 148 9.03 -5.39 19.95
CA ASP A 148 9.71 -5.52 18.66
C ASP A 148 8.79 -5.12 17.51
N TRP A 149 7.54 -5.58 17.57
CA TRP A 149 6.52 -5.24 16.58
C TRP A 149 6.31 -3.73 16.45
N ASN A 150 6.18 -3.03 17.59
CA ASN A 150 6.02 -1.58 17.62
C ASN A 150 7.26 -0.85 17.08
N MET A 151 8.46 -1.37 17.33
CA MET A 151 9.71 -0.79 16.82
C MET A 151 9.86 -0.98 15.30
N ALA A 152 9.56 -2.16 14.77
CA ALA A 152 9.50 -2.38 13.32
C ALA A 152 8.45 -1.47 12.66
N GLN A 153 7.26 -1.35 13.25
CA GLN A 153 6.22 -0.48 12.74
C GLN A 153 6.67 0.99 12.69
N LYS A 154 7.26 1.52 13.78
CA LYS A 154 7.78 2.89 13.80
C LYS A 154 8.90 3.12 12.78
N SER A 155 9.78 2.15 12.59
CA SER A 155 10.86 2.21 11.60
C SER A 155 10.31 2.28 10.17
N LEU A 156 9.25 1.50 9.90
CA LEU A 156 8.52 1.53 8.64
C LEU A 156 7.74 2.83 8.46
N GLU A 157 7.05 3.35 9.48
CA GLU A 157 6.36 4.66 9.45
C GLU A 157 7.33 5.77 9.05
N TYR A 158 8.50 5.81 9.71
CA TYR A 158 9.56 6.78 9.40
C TYR A 158 10.03 6.66 7.94
N SER A 159 10.30 5.44 7.48
CA SER A 159 10.74 5.18 6.11
C SER A 159 9.70 5.62 5.08
N LEU A 160 8.43 5.27 5.29
CA LEU A 160 7.32 5.59 4.40
C LEU A 160 7.02 7.10 4.38
N ASP A 161 7.16 7.80 5.50
CA ASP A 161 6.98 9.25 5.57
C ASP A 161 8.02 9.97 4.72
N ILE A 162 9.27 9.54 4.82
CA ILE A 162 10.37 10.08 4.03
C ILE A 162 10.18 9.75 2.56
N LEU A 163 9.83 8.50 2.22
CA LEU A 163 9.51 8.11 0.85
C LEU A 163 8.39 8.97 0.25
N LYS A 164 7.27 9.14 0.97
CA LYS A 164 6.15 9.98 0.53
C LYS A 164 6.61 11.41 0.24
N ARG A 165 7.46 11.99 1.10
CA ARG A 165 8.03 13.32 0.90
C ARG A 165 8.96 13.37 -0.31
N PHE A 166 9.83 12.38 -0.50
CA PHE A 166 10.73 12.30 -1.66
C PHE A 166 9.97 12.20 -2.98
N LEU A 167 8.97 11.33 -3.02
CA LEU A 167 8.10 11.13 -4.19
C LEU A 167 7.29 12.39 -4.51
N SER A 168 6.74 13.07 -3.49
CA SER A 168 5.98 14.32 -3.67
C SER A 168 6.77 15.48 -4.27
N LYS A 169 8.11 15.45 -4.20
CA LYS A 169 8.99 16.50 -4.74
C LYS A 169 9.39 16.27 -6.21
N GLY A 170 8.81 15.27 -6.87
CA GLY A 170 8.83 15.12 -8.34
C GLY A 170 10.15 14.65 -8.95
N GLY A 171 11.09 14.15 -8.13
CA GLY A 171 12.47 13.92 -8.59
C GLY A 171 13.00 12.49 -8.53
N ARG A 172 12.24 11.52 -7.98
CA ARG A 172 12.69 10.12 -7.91
C ARG A 172 11.51 9.19 -8.13
N PHE A 173 11.70 8.22 -9.01
CA PHE A 173 10.72 7.19 -9.34
C PHE A 173 11.13 5.88 -8.66
N VAL A 174 10.15 5.09 -8.23
CA VAL A 174 10.36 3.73 -7.74
C VAL A 174 9.41 2.84 -8.52
N SER A 175 9.95 1.85 -9.22
CA SER A 175 9.14 1.00 -10.09
C SER A 175 8.16 0.16 -9.27
N PRO A 176 6.84 0.21 -9.58
CA PRO A 176 5.85 -0.64 -8.92
C PRO A 176 6.14 -2.13 -9.17
N ALA A 177 6.61 -2.50 -10.36
CA ALA A 177 6.92 -3.88 -10.73
C ALA A 177 7.89 -4.58 -9.78
N TYR A 178 8.88 -3.86 -9.24
CA TYR A 178 9.85 -4.40 -8.28
C TYR A 178 9.43 -4.26 -6.80
N THR A 179 8.37 -3.49 -6.52
CA THR A 179 7.94 -3.19 -5.14
C THR A 179 6.62 -3.82 -4.74
N TYR A 180 5.89 -4.45 -5.67
CA TYR A 180 4.61 -5.10 -5.38
C TYR A 180 4.67 -6.04 -4.17
N GLY A 181 5.66 -6.94 -4.14
CA GLY A 181 5.82 -7.93 -3.08
C GLY A 181 6.02 -7.28 -1.71
N PHE A 182 6.87 -6.26 -1.64
CA PHE A 182 7.07 -5.44 -0.45
C PHE A 182 5.76 -4.79 0.02
N PHE A 183 5.03 -4.09 -0.85
CA PHE A 183 3.78 -3.41 -0.46
C PHE A 183 2.69 -4.38 -0.05
N LYS A 184 2.62 -5.56 -0.68
CA LYS A 184 1.70 -6.63 -0.30
C LYS A 184 2.02 -7.14 1.10
N GLU A 185 3.27 -7.54 1.34
CA GLU A 185 3.71 -8.07 2.64
C GLU A 185 3.56 -7.04 3.76
N LEU A 186 3.84 -5.76 3.46
CA LEU A 186 3.61 -4.63 4.36
C LEU A 186 2.13 -4.49 4.73
N CYS A 187 1.22 -4.56 3.75
CA CYS A 187 -0.22 -4.46 4.01
C CYS A 187 -0.77 -5.67 4.78
N ASP A 188 -0.23 -6.86 4.52
CA ASP A 188 -0.66 -8.09 5.18
C ASP A 188 -0.17 -8.12 6.63
N SER A 189 1.09 -7.74 6.85
CA SER A 189 1.76 -7.82 8.15
C SER A 189 1.44 -6.63 9.05
N PHE A 190 1.40 -5.39 8.53
CA PHE A 190 1.25 -4.15 9.31
C PHE A 190 -0.06 -3.39 8.97
N PRO A 191 -1.19 -3.70 9.63
CA PRO A 191 -2.49 -3.07 9.32
C PRO A 191 -2.51 -1.54 9.45
N ALA A 192 -1.76 -0.97 10.39
CA ALA A 192 -1.68 0.47 10.61
C ALA A 192 -1.10 1.24 9.41
N LEU A 193 -0.28 0.57 8.58
CA LEU A 193 0.47 1.20 7.50
C LEU A 193 -0.21 1.08 6.12
N ARG A 194 -1.32 0.34 6.03
CA ARG A 194 -2.03 0.03 4.79
C ARG A 194 -2.39 1.27 3.98
N THR A 195 -2.91 2.30 4.64
CA THR A 195 -3.34 3.53 3.98
C THR A 195 -2.15 4.30 3.41
N GLN A 196 -1.06 4.42 4.18
CA GLN A 196 0.14 5.11 3.74
C GLN A 196 0.86 4.35 2.61
N ALA A 197 0.96 3.03 2.74
CA ALA A 197 1.48 2.15 1.69
C ALA A 197 0.70 2.31 0.38
N ALA A 198 -0.63 2.33 0.43
CA ALA A 198 -1.47 2.50 -0.75
C ALA A 198 -1.31 3.87 -1.42
N VAL A 199 -1.14 4.95 -0.64
CA VAL A 199 -0.87 6.30 -1.19
C VAL A 199 0.46 6.35 -1.93
N ILE A 200 1.50 5.74 -1.36
CA ILE A 200 2.84 5.67 -1.98
C ILE A 200 2.76 4.83 -3.26
N LEU A 201 2.14 3.65 -3.20
CA LEU A 201 1.99 2.77 -4.35
C LEU A 201 1.20 3.43 -5.48
N ALA A 202 0.13 4.16 -5.17
CA ALA A 202 -0.63 4.93 -6.15
C ALA A 202 0.23 5.98 -6.86
N HIS A 203 1.11 6.66 -6.13
CA HIS A 203 2.05 7.60 -6.74
C HIS A 203 3.05 6.89 -7.67
N CYS A 204 3.65 5.77 -7.23
CA CYS A 204 4.57 4.99 -8.06
C CYS A 204 3.92 4.51 -9.36
N VAL A 205 2.71 3.95 -9.28
CA VAL A 205 1.96 3.49 -10.46
C VAL A 205 1.60 4.63 -11.40
N ASN A 206 1.23 5.80 -10.86
CA ASN A 206 0.91 6.96 -11.68
C ASN A 206 2.14 7.48 -12.45
N VAL A 207 3.30 7.57 -11.79
CA VAL A 207 4.55 8.05 -12.43
C VAL A 207 5.04 7.06 -13.49
N ASP A 208 4.97 5.75 -13.24
CA ASP A 208 5.36 4.72 -14.21
C ASP A 208 4.57 4.84 -15.52
N ASN A 209 3.28 5.14 -15.40
CA ASN A 209 2.36 5.23 -16.53
C ASN A 209 2.24 6.64 -17.10
N ALA A 210 2.82 7.65 -16.45
CA ALA A 210 2.77 9.04 -16.91
C ALA A 210 3.24 9.22 -18.37
N PRO A 211 4.36 8.62 -18.85
CA PRO A 211 4.84 8.76 -20.23
C PRO A 211 3.83 8.34 -21.31
N TYR A 212 2.79 7.60 -20.91
CA TYR A 212 1.84 6.96 -21.81
C TYR A 212 0.46 7.62 -21.80
N THR A 213 0.25 8.66 -20.97
CA THR A 213 -1.05 9.34 -20.80
C THR A 213 -1.07 10.74 -21.42
N ASP A 214 -2.21 11.16 -21.97
CA ASP A 214 -2.41 12.55 -22.43
C ASP A 214 -2.31 13.58 -21.27
N ALA A 215 -2.49 13.15 -20.02
CA ALA A 215 -2.28 13.98 -18.83
C ALA A 215 -0.82 14.44 -18.68
N ALA A 216 0.15 13.69 -19.23
CA ALA A 216 1.56 14.10 -19.24
C ALA A 216 1.86 15.25 -20.21
N ARG A 217 0.93 15.63 -21.10
CA ARG A 217 1.10 16.82 -21.93
C ARG A 217 0.97 18.12 -21.13
N LEU A 218 0.29 18.07 -19.97
CA LEU A 218 0.17 19.17 -19.02
C LEU A 218 1.28 19.18 -17.96
N ASP A 219 1.97 18.05 -17.76
CA ASP A 219 2.99 17.88 -16.70
C ASP A 219 4.41 17.60 -17.25
N HIS A 220 4.60 17.71 -18.58
CA HIS A 220 5.90 17.52 -19.22
C HIS A 220 6.98 18.53 -18.75
N GLU A 221 6.58 19.55 -18.00
CA GLU A 221 7.47 20.53 -17.37
C GLU A 221 8.01 20.10 -16.00
N THR A 222 7.43 19.09 -15.33
CA THR A 222 7.77 18.73 -13.93
C THR A 222 8.60 17.46 -13.77
N SER A 223 8.55 16.48 -14.68
CA SER A 223 9.26 15.20 -14.53
C SER A 223 10.69 15.23 -15.10
N ARG A 224 11.60 15.96 -14.46
CA ARG A 224 13.02 16.04 -14.91
C ARG A 224 13.96 14.97 -14.37
N PHE A 225 13.54 14.07 -13.48
CA PHE A 225 14.49 13.13 -12.85
C PHE A 225 13.81 11.78 -12.55
N ALA A 226 13.97 10.83 -13.46
CA ALA A 226 13.70 9.42 -13.19
C ALA A 226 14.93 8.78 -12.52
N VAL A 227 14.72 8.00 -11.46
CA VAL A 227 15.75 7.15 -10.85
C VAL A 227 15.29 5.71 -11.08
N GLY A 228 16.15 4.87 -11.65
CA GLY A 228 15.83 3.50 -12.04
C GLY A 228 15.58 3.32 -13.55
N SER A 229 15.70 2.07 -14.00
CA SER A 229 15.40 1.67 -15.38
C SER A 229 13.89 1.61 -15.57
N TYR A 230 13.35 2.33 -16.55
CA TYR A 230 11.98 2.08 -17.01
C TYR A 230 11.89 0.64 -17.50
N PRO A 231 10.85 -0.12 -17.11
CA PRO A 231 10.66 -1.46 -17.63
C PRO A 231 10.45 -1.39 -19.16
N PRO A 232 11.08 -2.29 -19.94
CA PRO A 232 10.98 -2.30 -21.40
C PRO A 232 9.60 -2.76 -21.90
N GLU A 233 8.80 -3.40 -21.04
CA GLU A 233 7.42 -3.84 -21.31
C GLU A 233 6.46 -3.27 -20.25
N PRO A 234 5.18 -3.02 -20.59
CA PRO A 234 4.17 -2.63 -19.62
C PRO A 234 4.02 -3.70 -18.52
N ASP A 235 3.89 -3.25 -17.27
CA ASP A 235 3.79 -4.13 -16.11
C ASP A 235 2.55 -5.05 -16.19
N LYS A 236 2.80 -6.36 -16.27
CA LYS A 236 1.77 -7.43 -16.31
C LYS A 236 1.07 -7.63 -14.95
N SER A 237 1.56 -7.00 -13.88
CA SER A 237 1.01 -7.11 -12.52
C SER A 237 0.18 -5.90 -12.09
N LEU A 238 -0.09 -4.97 -13.01
CA LEU A 238 -0.81 -3.74 -12.78
C LEU A 238 -2.20 -3.90 -12.14
N ALA A 239 -2.95 -4.93 -12.54
CA ALA A 239 -4.24 -5.25 -11.91
C ALA A 239 -4.09 -5.51 -10.41
N ARG A 240 -3.01 -6.17 -9.99
CA ARG A 240 -2.74 -6.47 -8.57
C ARG A 240 -2.38 -5.21 -7.78
N HIS A 241 -1.61 -4.30 -8.38
CA HIS A 241 -1.32 -2.99 -7.81
C HIS A 241 -2.60 -2.19 -7.55
N LEU A 242 -3.45 -2.10 -8.57
CA LEU A 242 -4.73 -1.39 -8.48
C LEU A 242 -5.63 -1.98 -7.40
N LEU A 243 -5.68 -3.31 -7.25
CA LEU A 243 -6.48 -3.95 -6.20
C LEU A 243 -6.04 -3.56 -4.78
N LEU A 244 -4.73 -3.52 -4.50
CA LEU A 244 -4.22 -3.04 -3.21
C LEU A 244 -4.57 -1.57 -2.97
N ILE A 245 -4.43 -0.73 -4.01
CA ILE A 245 -4.74 0.71 -3.92
C ILE A 245 -6.25 0.90 -3.68
N MET A 246 -7.12 0.25 -4.44
CA MET A 246 -8.56 0.34 -4.26
C MET A 246 -8.99 -0.05 -2.85
N LYS A 247 -8.35 -1.08 -2.27
CA LYS A 247 -8.70 -1.57 -0.94
C LYS A 247 -8.35 -0.61 0.19
N TYR A 248 -7.23 0.11 0.09
CA TYR A 248 -6.64 0.80 1.23
C TYR A 248 -6.42 2.30 1.03
N HIS A 249 -6.50 2.82 -0.20
CA HIS A 249 -6.33 4.24 -0.47
C HIS A 249 -7.48 5.06 0.15
N PRO A 250 -7.20 6.19 0.82
CA PRO A 250 -8.23 6.93 1.56
C PRO A 250 -9.05 7.88 0.68
N ASP A 251 -8.54 8.29 -0.48
CA ASP A 251 -9.20 9.23 -1.39
C ASP A 251 -9.79 8.51 -2.62
N GLU A 252 -11.11 8.54 -2.73
CA GLU A 252 -11.90 8.00 -3.85
C GLU A 252 -11.63 8.71 -5.18
N ARG A 253 -11.38 10.01 -5.16
CA ARG A 253 -11.09 10.76 -6.40
C ARG A 253 -9.76 10.33 -6.99
N ALA A 254 -8.75 10.16 -6.13
CA ALA A 254 -7.45 9.64 -6.54
C ALA A 254 -7.55 8.21 -7.11
N LYS A 255 -8.34 7.32 -6.49
CA LYS A 255 -8.61 5.98 -7.02
C LYS A 255 -9.19 6.03 -8.44
N HIS A 256 -10.24 6.84 -8.65
CA HIS A 256 -10.88 6.99 -9.97
C HIS A 256 -9.91 7.54 -11.02
N THR A 257 -9.16 8.59 -10.66
CA THR A 257 -8.19 9.21 -11.57
C THR A 257 -7.07 8.24 -11.92
N LEU A 258 -6.58 7.47 -10.95
CA LEU A 258 -5.53 6.48 -11.18
C LEU A 258 -5.99 5.36 -12.11
N ILE A 259 -7.17 4.76 -11.88
CA ILE A 259 -7.69 3.71 -12.78
C ILE A 259 -7.81 4.25 -14.20
N ARG A 260 -8.26 5.50 -14.36
CA ARG A 260 -8.31 6.15 -15.67
C ARG A 260 -6.91 6.33 -16.25
N ALA A 261 -6.00 6.97 -15.53
CA ALA A 261 -4.64 7.26 -15.99
C ALA A 261 -3.90 5.99 -16.42
N VAL A 262 -3.97 4.93 -15.61
CA VAL A 262 -3.26 3.67 -15.82
C VAL A 262 -3.64 2.94 -17.12
N TYR A 263 -4.84 3.16 -17.63
CA TYR A 263 -5.31 2.55 -18.87
C TYR A 263 -5.55 3.56 -20.00
N VAL A 264 -5.12 4.82 -19.83
CA VAL A 264 -5.10 5.83 -20.91
C VAL A 264 -3.81 5.64 -21.71
N TYR A 265 -3.83 4.69 -22.62
CA TYR A 265 -3.20 4.83 -23.94
C TYR A 265 -4.26 5.41 -24.88
N ASP A 266 -3.93 5.81 -26.12
CA ASP A 266 -4.97 6.11 -27.14
C ASP A 266 -5.90 4.89 -27.24
N ARG A 267 -7.05 4.98 -26.58
CA ARG A 267 -8.06 3.94 -26.36
C ARG A 267 -8.52 3.34 -27.69
N ALA A 268 -8.50 4.15 -28.75
CA ALA A 268 -8.81 3.72 -30.08
C ALA A 268 -7.61 3.01 -30.75
N VAL A 269 -6.37 3.44 -30.53
CA VAL A 269 -5.16 2.74 -31.04
C VAL A 269 -4.98 1.37 -30.38
N TRP A 270 -5.13 1.31 -29.06
CA TRP A 270 -4.96 0.07 -28.30
C TRP A 270 -5.95 -1.02 -28.74
N LEU A 271 -7.24 -0.66 -28.87
CA LEU A 271 -8.27 -1.58 -29.33
C LEU A 271 -8.18 -1.85 -30.85
N ARG A 272 -7.74 -0.87 -31.67
CA ARG A 272 -7.42 -1.11 -33.10
C ARG A 272 -6.30 -2.13 -33.28
N ASN A 273 -5.33 -2.16 -32.38
CA ASN A 273 -4.21 -3.09 -32.43
C ASN A 273 -4.56 -4.50 -31.91
N HIS A 274 -5.80 -4.71 -31.44
CA HIS A 274 -6.29 -6.00 -30.90
C HIS A 274 -5.37 -6.57 -29.81
N ASP A 275 -4.89 -5.71 -28.92
CA ASP A 275 -4.04 -6.12 -27.80
C ASP A 275 -4.88 -6.84 -26.73
N ASN A 276 -5.08 -8.13 -26.98
CA ASN A 276 -5.91 -9.03 -26.18
C ASN A 276 -5.46 -9.11 -24.72
N ALA A 277 -4.14 -9.08 -24.47
CA ALA A 277 -3.58 -9.25 -23.14
C ALA A 277 -4.08 -8.16 -22.19
N ARG A 278 -4.12 -6.92 -22.67
CA ARG A 278 -4.55 -5.79 -21.86
C ARG A 278 -6.09 -5.73 -21.71
N ILE A 279 -6.86 -6.33 -22.64
CA ILE A 279 -8.31 -6.45 -22.50
C ILE A 279 -8.58 -7.43 -21.38
N ASP A 280 -7.85 -8.55 -21.39
CA ASP A 280 -7.91 -9.55 -20.34
C ASP A 280 -7.45 -8.98 -18.99
N ASP A 281 -6.42 -8.12 -18.92
CA ASP A 281 -6.02 -7.46 -17.67
C ASP A 281 -7.14 -6.60 -17.06
N VAL A 282 -7.88 -5.84 -17.88
CA VAL A 282 -9.03 -5.03 -17.41
C VAL A 282 -10.15 -5.94 -16.91
N LEU A 283 -10.41 -7.06 -17.61
CA LEU A 283 -11.42 -8.03 -17.20
C LEU A 283 -11.01 -8.76 -15.92
N ASP A 284 -9.75 -9.15 -15.78
CA ASP A 284 -9.19 -9.77 -14.57
C ASP A 284 -9.32 -8.84 -13.36
N PHE A 285 -9.05 -7.54 -13.56
CA PHE A 285 -9.24 -6.52 -12.52
C PHE A 285 -10.72 -6.43 -12.10
N LEU A 286 -11.66 -6.33 -13.05
CA LEU A 286 -13.09 -6.28 -12.74
C LEU A 286 -13.57 -7.57 -12.05
N GLU A 287 -13.16 -8.74 -12.52
CA GLU A 287 -13.52 -10.02 -11.91
C GLU A 287 -13.02 -10.11 -10.46
N GLN A 288 -11.82 -9.62 -10.17
CA GLN A 288 -11.28 -9.56 -8.80
C GLN A 288 -12.01 -8.54 -7.92
N MET A 289 -12.38 -7.37 -8.46
CA MET A 289 -13.17 -6.37 -7.73
C MET A 289 -14.56 -6.90 -7.32
N PHE A 290 -15.21 -7.68 -8.19
CA PHE A 290 -16.55 -8.21 -7.95
C PHE A 290 -16.56 -9.53 -7.15
N SER A 291 -15.47 -10.30 -7.16
CA SER A 291 -15.32 -11.51 -6.33
C SER A 291 -14.69 -11.25 -4.96
N GLY A 292 -13.89 -10.19 -4.83
CA GLY A 292 -13.20 -9.84 -3.59
C GLY A 292 -14.05 -9.03 -2.60
N SER A 293 -13.49 -8.80 -1.40
CA SER A 293 -14.12 -8.04 -0.31
C SER A 293 -13.94 -6.52 -0.47
N TYR A 294 -14.43 -5.97 -1.60
CA TYR A 294 -14.42 -4.53 -1.89
C TYR A 294 -15.77 -3.88 -1.60
N SER A 295 -15.76 -2.58 -1.28
CA SER A 295 -16.98 -1.81 -1.04
C SER A 295 -17.83 -1.70 -2.31
N THR A 296 -19.13 -1.42 -2.16
CA THR A 296 -20.02 -1.15 -3.31
C THR A 296 -19.60 0.08 -4.09
N GLU A 297 -19.01 1.07 -3.43
CA GLU A 297 -18.52 2.30 -4.06
C GLU A 297 -17.28 2.00 -4.91
N ASP A 298 -16.30 1.28 -4.38
CA ASP A 298 -15.10 0.88 -5.12
C ASP A 298 -15.44 0.00 -6.33
N ARG A 299 -16.42 -0.91 -6.20
CA ARG A 299 -16.89 -1.74 -7.32
C ARG A 299 -17.55 -0.90 -8.40
N LYS A 300 -18.35 0.10 -8.01
CA LYS A 300 -18.98 1.03 -8.95
C LYS A 300 -17.94 1.90 -9.65
N ALA A 301 -16.96 2.40 -8.92
CA ALA A 301 -15.82 3.13 -9.43
C ALA A 301 -15.05 2.35 -10.50
N ALA A 302 -14.68 1.11 -10.16
CA ALA A 302 -13.99 0.19 -11.04
C ALA A 302 -14.83 -0.13 -12.28
N LEU A 303 -16.14 -0.37 -12.12
CA LEU A 303 -17.07 -0.62 -13.22
C LEU A 303 -17.22 0.60 -14.13
N ASP A 304 -17.33 1.80 -13.57
CA ASP A 304 -17.45 3.05 -14.33
C ASP A 304 -16.17 3.33 -15.13
N ALA A 305 -15.01 3.09 -14.54
CA ALA A 305 -13.74 3.18 -15.25
C ALA A 305 -13.60 2.08 -16.32
N GLY A 306 -13.96 0.83 -16.00
CA GLY A 306 -13.97 -0.29 -16.95
C GLY A 306 -14.94 -0.08 -18.11
N CYS A 307 -16.11 0.53 -17.87
CA CYS A 307 -17.06 0.95 -18.90
C CYS A 307 -16.43 1.94 -19.88
N ASP A 308 -15.68 2.91 -19.35
CA ASP A 308 -14.95 3.88 -20.16
C ASP A 308 -13.85 3.13 -20.94
N LEU A 309 -12.98 2.35 -20.31
CA LEU A 309 -11.87 1.68 -20.99
C LEU A 309 -12.30 0.68 -22.07
N LEU A 310 -13.33 -0.12 -21.81
CA LEU A 310 -13.87 -1.12 -22.74
C LEU A 310 -14.83 -0.53 -23.80
N LEU A 311 -14.76 0.78 -24.05
CA LEU A 311 -15.59 1.46 -25.07
C LEU A 311 -17.10 1.24 -24.90
N MET A 312 -17.59 0.94 -23.70
CA MET A 312 -19.01 0.60 -23.49
C MET A 312 -19.92 1.84 -23.43
N ARG A 313 -19.41 3.03 -23.09
CA ARG A 313 -20.15 4.31 -23.12
C ARG A 313 -20.15 4.98 -24.51
N ALA A 314 -19.33 6.01 -24.72
CA ALA A 314 -19.15 6.67 -26.02
C ALA A 314 -17.80 6.32 -26.64
N LEU A 315 -17.79 6.11 -27.97
CA LEU A 315 -16.56 5.91 -28.76
C LEU A 315 -15.93 7.28 -29.02
N GLU A 316 -16.70 8.19 -29.64
CA GLU A 316 -16.42 9.61 -29.81
C GLU A 316 -17.72 10.45 -29.77
N PRO A 317 -17.66 11.78 -29.52
CA PRO A 317 -18.84 12.65 -29.49
C PRO A 317 -19.72 12.62 -30.75
N ALA A 318 -19.15 12.21 -31.91
CA ALA A 318 -19.84 12.18 -33.20
C ALA A 318 -20.13 10.76 -33.75
N SER A 319 -19.70 9.69 -33.06
CA SER A 319 -19.86 8.31 -33.56
C SER A 319 -21.29 7.81 -33.42
N THR A 320 -21.83 7.18 -34.46
CA THR A 320 -23.14 6.50 -34.41
C THR A 320 -23.05 5.16 -33.68
N GLN A 321 -24.19 4.68 -33.16
CA GLN A 321 -24.25 3.34 -32.54
C GLN A 321 -23.85 2.22 -33.50
N ARG A 322 -24.11 2.37 -34.81
CA ARG A 322 -23.78 1.37 -35.83
C ARG A 322 -22.27 1.29 -36.08
N GLU A 323 -21.61 2.43 -36.22
CA GLU A 323 -20.14 2.49 -36.39
C GLU A 323 -19.44 1.89 -35.17
N LYS A 324 -19.92 2.25 -33.97
CA LYS A 324 -19.43 1.70 -32.72
C LYS A 324 -19.59 0.17 -32.67
N LEU A 325 -20.75 -0.34 -33.07
CA LEU A 325 -21.02 -1.78 -33.11
C LEU A 325 -20.02 -2.47 -34.05
N MET A 326 -19.90 -2.00 -35.30
CA MET A 326 -18.98 -2.57 -36.30
C MET A 326 -17.53 -2.59 -35.82
N PHE A 327 -17.07 -1.50 -35.20
CA PHE A 327 -15.72 -1.41 -34.64
C PHE A 327 -15.50 -2.46 -33.55
N LEU A 328 -16.35 -2.48 -32.51
CA LEU A 328 -16.16 -3.36 -31.36
C LEU A 328 -16.35 -4.85 -31.69
N THR A 329 -17.13 -5.20 -32.71
CA THR A 329 -17.22 -6.59 -33.19
C THR A 329 -15.92 -7.08 -33.85
N GLY A 330 -15.03 -6.18 -34.29
CA GLY A 330 -13.69 -6.55 -34.74
C GLY A 330 -12.71 -6.74 -33.59
N VAL A 331 -12.87 -5.92 -32.55
CA VAL A 331 -11.94 -5.83 -31.41
C VAL A 331 -12.05 -7.00 -30.43
N TYR A 332 -13.27 -7.39 -30.05
CA TYR A 332 -13.47 -8.37 -28.99
C TYR A 332 -13.58 -9.81 -29.49
N SER A 333 -12.90 -10.71 -28.79
CA SER A 333 -13.12 -12.15 -28.94
C SER A 333 -14.42 -12.61 -28.28
N PHE A 334 -14.91 -13.78 -28.70
CA PHE A 334 -16.08 -14.41 -28.06
C PHE A 334 -15.83 -14.77 -26.58
N GLY A 335 -14.59 -15.13 -26.22
CA GLY A 335 -14.23 -15.38 -24.82
C GLY A 335 -14.37 -14.12 -23.96
N GLN A 336 -13.83 -13.00 -24.42
CA GLN A 336 -13.88 -11.71 -23.71
C GLN A 336 -15.30 -11.18 -23.58
N ILE A 337 -16.11 -11.23 -24.65
CA ILE A 337 -17.50 -10.71 -24.57
C ILE A 337 -18.36 -11.53 -23.60
N ARG A 338 -18.12 -12.83 -23.49
CA ARG A 338 -18.79 -13.70 -22.53
C ARG A 338 -18.40 -13.36 -21.09
N ARG A 339 -17.13 -13.03 -20.83
CA ARG A 339 -16.67 -12.55 -19.51
C ARG A 339 -17.34 -11.22 -19.15
N MET A 340 -17.42 -10.31 -20.11
CA MET A 340 -18.05 -8.99 -19.98
C MET A 340 -19.55 -9.04 -19.64
N GLU A 341 -20.25 -10.13 -19.95
CA GLU A 341 -21.69 -10.28 -19.69
C GLU A 341 -22.04 -10.06 -18.21
N ARG A 342 -21.17 -10.51 -17.30
CA ARG A 342 -21.39 -10.38 -15.85
C ARG A 342 -21.50 -8.92 -15.39
N PHE A 343 -20.88 -8.01 -16.12
CA PHE A 343 -20.80 -6.59 -15.76
C PHE A 343 -21.80 -5.74 -16.56
N PHE A 344 -22.02 -6.08 -17.83
CA PHE A 344 -22.73 -5.20 -18.78
C PHE A 344 -24.03 -5.78 -19.33
N SER A 345 -24.51 -6.93 -18.83
CA SER A 345 -25.75 -7.56 -19.31
C SER A 345 -27.00 -6.68 -19.20
N GLY A 346 -27.01 -5.65 -18.34
CA GLY A 346 -28.10 -4.67 -18.27
C GLY A 346 -28.12 -3.64 -19.41
N SER A 347 -27.10 -3.62 -20.29
CA SER A 347 -27.02 -2.67 -21.41
C SER A 347 -27.57 -3.27 -22.70
N ALA A 348 -28.57 -2.62 -23.30
CA ALA A 348 -29.09 -3.02 -24.61
C ALA A 348 -28.00 -3.00 -25.69
N PHE A 349 -27.10 -2.00 -25.64
CA PHE A 349 -25.97 -1.94 -26.57
C PHE A 349 -25.02 -3.14 -26.42
N PHE A 350 -24.68 -3.52 -25.18
CA PHE A 350 -23.82 -4.67 -24.92
C PHE A 350 -24.41 -5.96 -25.50
N ASN A 351 -25.70 -6.23 -25.24
CA ASN A 351 -26.32 -7.47 -25.72
C ASN A 351 -26.41 -7.50 -27.26
N ARG A 352 -26.55 -6.34 -27.95
CA ARG A 352 -26.47 -6.27 -29.41
C ARG A 352 -25.06 -6.64 -29.90
N LEU A 353 -24.03 -6.08 -29.27
CA LEU A 353 -22.64 -6.40 -29.58
C LEU A 353 -22.32 -7.88 -29.35
N TYR A 354 -22.80 -8.45 -28.24
CA TYR A 354 -22.62 -9.87 -27.93
C TYR A 354 -23.26 -10.75 -29.01
N LEU A 355 -24.49 -10.44 -29.43
CA LEU A 355 -25.18 -11.19 -30.47
C LEU A 355 -24.42 -11.16 -31.81
N GLU A 356 -23.89 -10.00 -32.21
CA GLU A 356 -23.06 -9.87 -33.43
C GLU A 356 -21.76 -10.68 -33.36
N ILE A 357 -21.07 -10.68 -32.22
CA ILE A 357 -19.85 -11.48 -32.03
C ILE A 357 -20.17 -12.99 -32.01
N TYR A 358 -21.29 -13.37 -31.37
CA TYR A 358 -21.75 -14.76 -31.35
C TYR A 358 -22.02 -15.28 -32.77
N LEU A 359 -22.75 -14.52 -33.60
CA LEU A 359 -23.08 -14.92 -34.97
C LEU A 359 -21.85 -15.11 -35.88
N LYS A 360 -20.71 -14.52 -35.54
CA LYS A 360 -19.44 -14.74 -36.25
C LYS A 360 -18.72 -16.04 -35.86
N GLN A 361 -19.18 -16.74 -34.82
CA GLN A 361 -18.55 -17.99 -34.39
C GLN A 361 -18.92 -19.17 -35.32
N PRO A 362 -18.00 -20.12 -35.55
CA PRO A 362 -18.29 -21.30 -36.34
C PRO A 362 -19.42 -22.11 -35.68
N GLY A 363 -20.48 -22.40 -36.44
CA GLY A 363 -21.66 -23.13 -35.96
C GLY A 363 -22.69 -22.28 -35.19
N ALA A 364 -22.50 -20.97 -35.11
CA ALA A 364 -23.52 -20.08 -34.56
C ALA A 364 -24.76 -20.02 -35.46
N SER A 365 -25.94 -19.98 -34.84
CA SER A 365 -27.21 -19.93 -35.55
C SER A 365 -28.25 -19.11 -34.78
N PRO A 366 -29.14 -18.38 -35.47
CA PRO A 366 -30.30 -17.71 -34.87
C PRO A 366 -31.26 -18.66 -34.12
N ILE A 367 -31.14 -19.98 -34.37
CA ILE A 367 -32.00 -21.00 -33.75
C ILE A 367 -31.36 -21.53 -32.46
N SER A 368 -30.09 -21.22 -32.20
CA SER A 368 -29.39 -21.67 -31.00
C SER A 368 -30.04 -21.13 -29.72
N SER A 369 -29.93 -21.91 -28.64
CA SER A 369 -30.39 -21.50 -27.31
C SER A 369 -29.71 -20.22 -26.83
N GLU A 370 -28.42 -20.06 -27.14
CA GLU A 370 -27.64 -18.90 -26.75
C GLU A 370 -28.10 -17.62 -27.47
N TYR A 371 -28.37 -17.70 -28.77
CA TYR A 371 -28.93 -16.57 -29.52
C TYR A 371 -30.28 -16.13 -28.93
N ARG A 372 -31.19 -17.09 -28.70
CA ARG A 372 -32.51 -16.80 -28.13
C ARG A 372 -32.41 -16.16 -26.75
N ARG A 373 -31.50 -16.65 -25.90
CA ARG A 373 -31.23 -16.08 -24.57
C ARG A 373 -30.83 -14.61 -24.63
N ILE A 374 -29.92 -14.26 -25.55
CA ILE A 374 -29.46 -12.88 -25.72
C ILE A 374 -30.55 -12.01 -26.37
N GLU A 375 -31.28 -12.55 -27.34
CA GLU A 375 -32.39 -11.85 -28.02
C GLU A 375 -33.55 -11.54 -27.06
N GLU A 376 -33.92 -12.48 -26.19
CA GLU A 376 -34.93 -12.25 -25.14
C GLU A 376 -34.49 -11.15 -24.18
N LYS A 377 -33.23 -11.16 -23.74
CA LYS A 377 -32.66 -10.06 -22.93
C LYS A 377 -32.68 -8.72 -23.67
N LEU A 378 -32.46 -8.71 -24.98
CA LEU A 378 -32.55 -7.49 -25.76
C LEU A 378 -33.96 -6.93 -25.78
N LYS A 379 -34.96 -7.78 -26.00
CA LYS A 379 -36.38 -7.40 -26.04
C LYS A 379 -36.87 -6.84 -24.70
N THR A 380 -36.31 -7.26 -23.58
CA THR A 380 -36.69 -6.72 -22.26
C THR A 380 -36.03 -5.38 -21.94
N LEU A 381 -34.92 -5.03 -22.60
CA LEU A 381 -34.12 -3.82 -22.35
C LEU A 381 -34.37 -2.70 -23.37
N SER A 382 -35.03 -3.01 -24.49
CA SER A 382 -35.45 -2.09 -25.55
C SER A 382 -36.89 -1.68 -25.40
#